data_AF-U6KNT5-F1
#
_entry.id   AF-U6KNT5-F1
#
_cell.length_a   1.000
_cell.length_b   1.000
_cell.length_c   1.000
_cell.angle_alpha   90.00
_cell.angle_beta   90.00
_cell.angle_gamma   90.00
#
_symmetry.space_group_name_H-M   'P 1'
#
loop_
_entity.id
_entity.type
_entity.pdbx_description
1 polymer ?
#
loop_
_entity_poly.entity_id
_entity_poly.type
_entity_poly.pdbx_seq_one_letter_code
_entity_poly.pdbx_strand_id
1 'polypeptide(L)'
;MEGEVPVLTFFKINKKGKARKVSKEIYLRDDVCCGIKGCCHCPPSSQTSCLAAEEPILLPSAAFLVAFIDFVESDPSFNNCCILSSVLNQFISEKKPTDSKVIFEFHLNEKEIQKKIKNEKLKKGKLKIHPDCCWRGTVVCAGEEIKIIGRRNLNRAFEGDIVAVEVIEEDTESSSSSSSSSSSRSSSSSSSRSLEEQQREEKRQIEVYAELLETEDDPLLNDPQWESPDPDPSSSSSSSSSSNSSSSSSSGLLEEERSEEVERNAGNKKRKGENQKETNEEEKEVQKDEKKENQKEVKGNQEETKEEEEIKEKEIMEKEIKEKEIKEKEIKEKEKNKKEKKGKVVGIIQKGRREFFGSLKPLDETRALSSSASIERIFVPVDPRIPNIIIKTRQSRELDGKRIAVAVDAWAPTQMLPRGHWTEILGDFGDTKTEG
;
A
#
# COMPACT_ATOMS: atom_id res chain seq x y z
N MET A 1 -35.87 -34.20 -48.43
CA MET A 1 -35.46 -32.81 -48.69
C MET A 1 -34.27 -32.54 -47.80
N GLU A 2 -33.07 -32.59 -48.35
CA GLU A 2 -31.86 -32.15 -47.66
C GLU A 2 -31.96 -30.63 -47.50
N GLY A 3 -32.42 -30.18 -46.33
CA GLY A 3 -32.50 -28.76 -46.02
C GLY A 3 -31.09 -28.22 -45.78
N GLU A 4 -30.72 -27.14 -46.45
CA GLU A 4 -29.46 -26.45 -46.21
C GLU A 4 -29.35 -26.04 -44.73
N VAL A 5 -28.26 -26.44 -44.07
CA VAL A 5 -28.01 -26.08 -42.66
C VAL A 5 -27.79 -24.56 -42.57
N PRO A 6 -28.56 -23.83 -41.74
CA PRO A 6 -28.42 -22.39 -41.66
C PRO A 6 -27.03 -22.01 -41.10
N VAL A 7 -26.42 -20.98 -41.69
CA VAL A 7 -25.09 -20.50 -41.31
C VAL A 7 -25.20 -19.11 -40.69
N LEU A 8 -24.86 -18.99 -39.41
CA LEU A 8 -24.72 -17.70 -38.73
C LEU A 8 -23.34 -17.11 -39.02
N THR A 9 -23.34 -15.94 -39.64
CA THR A 9 -22.13 -15.21 -39.99
C THR A 9 -22.05 -13.92 -39.18
N PHE A 10 -20.95 -13.70 -38.48
CA PHE A 10 -20.71 -12.48 -37.69
C PHE A 10 -19.23 -12.08 -37.75
N PHE A 11 -18.94 -10.81 -37.44
CA PHE A 11 -17.58 -10.32 -37.35
C PHE A 11 -17.08 -10.40 -35.92
N LYS A 12 -15.85 -10.89 -35.74
CA LYS A 12 -15.14 -10.90 -34.47
C LYS A 12 -13.89 -10.05 -34.58
N ILE A 13 -13.75 -9.07 -33.69
CA ILE A 13 -12.55 -8.24 -33.59
C ILE A 13 -11.59 -8.91 -32.61
N ASN A 14 -10.35 -9.12 -33.02
CA ASN A 14 -9.30 -9.62 -32.13
C ASN A 14 -8.80 -8.51 -31.20
N LYS A 15 -8.09 -8.87 -30.11
CA LYS A 15 -7.49 -7.90 -29.16
C LYS A 15 -6.56 -6.86 -29.82
N LYS A 16 -6.12 -7.09 -31.07
CA LYS A 16 -5.29 -6.17 -31.87
C LYS A 16 -6.10 -5.31 -32.84
N GLY A 17 -7.42 -5.21 -32.68
CA GLY A 17 -8.32 -4.39 -33.53
C GLY A 17 -8.64 -4.96 -34.91
N LYS A 18 -8.02 -6.07 -35.33
CA LYS A 18 -8.30 -6.68 -36.65
C LYS A 18 -9.64 -7.43 -36.64
N ALA A 19 -10.55 -7.06 -37.53
CA ALA A 19 -11.82 -7.73 -37.75
C ALA A 19 -11.64 -9.02 -38.58
N ARG A 20 -12.31 -10.10 -38.18
CA ARG A 20 -12.38 -11.37 -38.91
C ARG A 20 -13.83 -11.80 -39.05
N LYS A 21 -14.25 -12.16 -40.26
CA LYS A 21 -15.55 -12.82 -40.51
C LYS A 21 -15.50 -14.25 -39.98
N VAL A 22 -16.45 -14.61 -39.15
CA VAL A 22 -16.64 -15.96 -38.59
C VAL A 22 -18.00 -16.46 -39.04
N SER A 23 -18.02 -17.62 -39.66
CA SER A 23 -19.25 -18.31 -40.06
C SER A 23 -19.36 -19.59 -39.24
N LYS A 24 -20.53 -19.82 -38.65
CA LYS A 24 -20.86 -21.00 -37.85
C LYS A 24 -22.13 -21.65 -38.39
N GLU A 25 -22.08 -22.94 -38.62
CA GLU A 25 -23.27 -23.73 -38.90
C GLU A 25 -24.13 -23.83 -37.64
N ILE A 26 -25.45 -23.64 -37.78
CA ILE A 26 -26.44 -23.78 -36.72
C ILE A 26 -27.32 -24.97 -37.07
N TYR A 27 -27.20 -26.03 -36.28
CA TYR A 27 -28.08 -27.20 -36.40
C TYR A 27 -29.36 -26.95 -35.62
N LEU A 28 -30.47 -26.83 -36.35
CA LEU A 28 -31.80 -26.83 -35.74
C LEU A 28 -32.18 -28.27 -35.42
N ARG A 29 -32.52 -28.50 -34.16
CA ARG A 29 -32.83 -29.81 -33.60
C ARG A 29 -34.29 -29.85 -33.20
N ASP A 30 -34.96 -30.94 -33.54
CA ASP A 30 -36.35 -31.25 -33.16
C ASP A 30 -36.43 -32.12 -31.89
N ASP A 31 -35.30 -32.64 -31.42
CA ASP A 31 -35.17 -33.51 -30.25
C ASP A 31 -34.83 -32.76 -28.95
N VAL A 32 -35.00 -31.43 -28.91
CA VAL A 32 -34.79 -30.61 -27.71
C VAL A 32 -36.01 -30.73 -26.78
N CYS A 33 -35.81 -31.33 -25.60
CA CYS A 33 -36.89 -31.55 -24.63
C CYS A 33 -37.30 -30.27 -23.89
N CYS A 34 -38.58 -30.15 -23.55
CA CYS A 34 -39.11 -29.01 -22.77
C CYS A 34 -38.81 -29.08 -21.26
N GLY A 35 -38.34 -30.22 -20.74
CA GLY A 35 -38.02 -30.40 -19.31
C GLY A 35 -39.23 -30.59 -18.39
N ILE A 36 -40.46 -30.51 -18.91
CA ILE A 36 -41.71 -30.68 -18.16
C ILE A 36 -41.94 -32.16 -17.83
N LYS A 37 -42.22 -32.45 -16.57
CA LYS A 37 -42.60 -33.79 -16.08
C LYS A 37 -43.85 -34.28 -16.81
N GLY A 38 -43.77 -35.47 -17.41
CA GLY A 38 -44.91 -36.11 -18.07
C GLY A 38 -45.28 -35.55 -19.45
N CYS A 39 -44.41 -34.77 -20.10
CA CYS A 39 -44.70 -34.26 -21.45
C CYS A 39 -44.83 -35.41 -22.47
N CYS A 40 -45.98 -35.51 -23.12
CA CYS A 40 -46.26 -36.52 -24.15
C CYS A 40 -45.74 -36.17 -25.56
N HIS A 41 -45.20 -34.95 -25.75
CA HIS A 41 -44.69 -34.47 -27.05
C HIS A 41 -43.16 -34.53 -27.14
N CYS A 42 -42.46 -34.77 -26.03
CA CYS A 42 -41.00 -34.88 -26.01
C CYS A 42 -40.55 -36.32 -26.24
N PRO A 43 -39.38 -36.53 -26.88
CA PRO A 43 -38.83 -37.86 -27.04
C PRO A 43 -38.51 -38.51 -25.68
N PRO A 44 -38.82 -39.81 -25.49
CA PRO A 44 -38.66 -40.50 -24.19
C PRO A 44 -37.20 -40.67 -23.76
N SER A 45 -36.25 -40.53 -24.69
CA SER A 45 -34.80 -40.69 -24.45
C SER A 45 -34.14 -39.53 -23.71
N SER A 46 -34.84 -38.41 -23.51
CA SER A 46 -34.26 -37.12 -23.07
C SER A 46 -34.85 -36.60 -21.75
N GLN A 47 -35.55 -37.44 -20.98
CA GLN A 47 -36.31 -37.00 -19.80
C GLN A 47 -35.42 -36.73 -18.57
N THR A 48 -34.69 -35.63 -18.59
CA THR A 48 -34.23 -34.98 -17.35
C THR A 48 -35.38 -34.08 -16.88
N SER A 49 -36.29 -34.62 -16.08
CA SER A 49 -37.54 -33.93 -15.74
C SER A 49 -37.39 -33.09 -14.45
N CYS A 50 -37.33 -31.77 -14.61
CA CYS A 50 -37.14 -30.83 -13.50
C CYS A 50 -38.30 -29.82 -13.34
N LEU A 51 -39.13 -29.61 -14.38
CA LEU A 51 -40.22 -28.63 -14.34
C LEU A 51 -41.56 -29.29 -14.02
N ALA A 52 -42.32 -28.68 -13.12
CA ALA A 52 -43.68 -29.07 -12.77
C ALA A 52 -44.68 -28.25 -13.60
N ALA A 53 -45.56 -28.94 -14.34
CA ALA A 53 -46.61 -28.29 -15.13
C ALA A 53 -47.76 -27.71 -14.28
N GLU A 54 -47.89 -28.21 -13.05
CA GLU A 54 -48.96 -27.84 -12.11
C GLU A 54 -48.68 -26.50 -11.41
N GLU A 55 -47.43 -26.01 -11.49
CA GLU A 55 -46.98 -24.76 -10.89
C GLU A 55 -46.56 -23.76 -11.99
N PRO A 56 -46.60 -22.44 -11.72
CA PRO A 56 -46.11 -21.45 -12.66
C PRO A 56 -44.62 -21.66 -12.95
N ILE A 57 -44.25 -21.73 -14.23
CA ILE A 57 -42.85 -21.85 -14.67
C ILE A 57 -42.26 -20.46 -14.83
N LEU A 58 -41.21 -20.16 -14.08
CA LEU A 58 -40.54 -18.86 -14.14
C LEU A 58 -39.55 -18.79 -15.31
N LEU A 59 -39.55 -17.67 -16.04
CA LEU A 59 -38.61 -17.39 -17.14
C LEU A 59 -37.83 -16.09 -16.81
N PRO A 60 -36.72 -16.18 -16.05
CA PRO A 60 -35.97 -15.01 -15.65
C PRO A 60 -35.24 -14.37 -16.84
N SER A 61 -35.10 -13.05 -16.80
CA SER A 61 -34.26 -12.31 -17.76
C SER A 61 -32.78 -12.34 -17.34
N ALA A 62 -31.87 -12.07 -18.28
CA ALA A 62 -30.43 -12.02 -17.97
C ALA A 62 -30.12 -10.94 -16.92
N ALA A 63 -30.72 -9.76 -17.04
CA ALA A 63 -30.57 -8.67 -16.09
C ALA A 63 -31.03 -9.06 -14.67
N PHE A 64 -32.13 -9.82 -14.57
CA PHE A 64 -32.61 -10.33 -13.28
C PHE A 64 -31.62 -11.32 -12.67
N LEU A 65 -31.11 -12.28 -13.46
CA LEU A 65 -30.09 -13.22 -12.98
C LEU A 65 -28.81 -12.50 -12.55
N VAL A 66 -28.34 -11.49 -13.28
CA VAL A 66 -27.15 -10.71 -12.91
C VAL A 66 -27.33 -10.01 -11.56
N ALA A 67 -28.49 -9.40 -11.33
CA ALA A 67 -28.76 -8.64 -10.11
C ALA A 67 -29.07 -9.51 -8.89
N PHE A 68 -29.69 -10.68 -9.10
CA PHE A 68 -30.32 -11.45 -8.02
C PHE A 68 -29.96 -12.94 -8.04
N ILE A 69 -28.82 -13.34 -8.58
CA ILE A 69 -28.42 -14.76 -8.61
C ILE A 69 -28.41 -15.40 -7.21
N ASP A 70 -27.94 -14.67 -6.19
CA ASP A 70 -27.90 -15.14 -4.81
C ASP A 70 -29.32 -15.43 -4.26
N PHE A 71 -30.31 -14.64 -4.70
CA PHE A 71 -31.72 -14.85 -4.34
C PHE A 71 -32.33 -16.05 -5.07
N VAL A 72 -32.02 -16.21 -6.36
CA VAL A 72 -32.45 -17.36 -7.15
C VAL A 72 -31.89 -18.68 -6.61
N GLU A 73 -30.68 -18.67 -6.05
CA GLU A 73 -30.06 -19.85 -5.45
C GLU A 73 -30.62 -20.18 -4.05
N SER A 74 -31.01 -19.16 -3.28
CA SER A 74 -31.41 -19.34 -1.87
C SER A 74 -32.90 -19.52 -1.66
N ASP A 75 -33.76 -18.97 -2.53
CA ASP A 75 -35.21 -19.01 -2.36
C ASP A 75 -35.84 -20.23 -3.07
N PRO A 76 -36.51 -21.14 -2.33
CA PRO A 76 -37.18 -22.31 -2.91
C PRO A 76 -38.25 -21.99 -3.95
N SER A 77 -38.76 -20.76 -3.99
CA SER A 77 -39.76 -20.30 -4.96
C SER A 77 -39.23 -20.32 -6.40
N PHE A 78 -37.91 -20.38 -6.60
CA PHE A 78 -37.27 -20.44 -7.92
C PHE A 78 -36.95 -21.87 -8.39
N ASN A 79 -37.38 -22.90 -7.65
CA ASN A 79 -37.13 -24.29 -8.02
C ASN A 79 -37.83 -24.70 -9.34
N ASN A 80 -38.97 -24.08 -9.68
CA ASN A 80 -39.68 -24.31 -10.94
C ASN A 80 -39.36 -23.23 -12.00
N CYS A 81 -38.08 -23.11 -12.36
CA CYS A 81 -37.56 -22.07 -13.24
C CYS A 81 -36.91 -22.65 -14.51
N CYS A 82 -37.19 -22.07 -15.67
CA CYS A 82 -36.58 -22.43 -16.95
C CYS A 82 -35.64 -21.33 -17.44
N ILE A 83 -34.36 -21.65 -17.57
CA ILE A 83 -33.33 -20.72 -18.06
C ILE A 83 -33.14 -20.93 -19.57
N LEU A 84 -33.50 -19.92 -20.36
CA LEU A 84 -33.29 -19.94 -21.80
C LEU A 84 -31.79 -19.87 -22.16
N SER A 85 -31.39 -20.56 -23.22
CA SER A 85 -30.00 -20.57 -23.69
C SER A 85 -29.49 -19.16 -24.04
N SER A 86 -30.33 -18.32 -24.65
CA SER A 86 -29.99 -16.91 -24.94
C SER A 86 -29.72 -16.11 -23.66
N VAL A 87 -30.57 -16.26 -22.64
CA VAL A 87 -30.45 -15.62 -21.33
C VAL A 87 -29.17 -16.08 -20.62
N LEU A 88 -28.88 -17.39 -20.62
CA LEU A 88 -27.66 -17.93 -20.03
C LEU A 88 -26.41 -17.39 -20.73
N ASN A 89 -26.41 -17.36 -22.06
CA ASN A 89 -25.30 -16.82 -22.84
C ASN A 89 -25.09 -15.32 -22.56
N GLN A 90 -26.17 -14.56 -22.43
CA GLN A 90 -26.12 -13.14 -22.08
C GLN A 90 -25.58 -12.95 -20.66
N PHE A 91 -26.08 -13.69 -19.66
CA PHE A 91 -25.58 -13.68 -18.29
C PHE A 91 -24.08 -14.01 -18.21
N ILE A 92 -23.62 -15.03 -18.93
CA ILE A 92 -22.19 -15.38 -19.00
C ILE A 92 -21.37 -14.26 -19.65
N SER A 93 -21.93 -13.56 -20.64
CA SER A 93 -21.27 -12.44 -21.29
C SER A 93 -21.21 -11.19 -20.40
N GLU A 94 -22.28 -10.90 -19.65
CA GLU A 94 -22.41 -9.74 -18.77
C GLU A 94 -21.62 -9.90 -17.46
N LYS A 95 -21.38 -11.14 -16.99
CA LYS A 95 -20.42 -11.39 -15.91
C LYS A 95 -18.98 -11.01 -16.28
N LYS A 96 -18.66 -10.83 -17.57
CA LYS A 96 -17.37 -10.25 -17.96
C LYS A 96 -17.49 -8.74 -17.79
N PRO A 97 -16.69 -8.11 -16.93
CA PRO A 97 -16.81 -6.68 -16.71
C PRO A 97 -16.55 -5.93 -18.02
N THR A 98 -17.44 -5.01 -18.38
CA THR A 98 -17.26 -4.11 -19.52
C THR A 98 -15.99 -3.28 -19.33
N ASP A 99 -15.25 -3.02 -20.42
CA ASP A 99 -13.94 -2.34 -20.40
C ASP A 99 -13.97 -0.98 -19.67
N SER A 100 -15.11 -0.28 -19.70
CA SER A 100 -15.35 1.00 -19.01
C SER A 100 -15.46 0.91 -17.48
N LYS A 101 -15.53 -0.29 -16.90
CA LYS A 101 -15.68 -0.51 -15.45
C LYS A 101 -14.45 -1.18 -14.81
N VAL A 102 -13.47 -1.57 -15.63
CA VAL A 102 -12.24 -2.23 -15.18
C VAL A 102 -11.24 -1.16 -14.74
N ILE A 103 -10.98 -1.05 -13.44
CA ILE A 103 -10.02 -0.05 -12.94
C ILE A 103 -8.60 -0.61 -12.89
N PHE A 104 -8.46 -1.91 -12.67
CA PHE A 104 -7.18 -2.59 -12.64
C PHE A 104 -7.05 -3.54 -13.81
N GLU A 105 -5.90 -3.51 -14.49
CA GLU A 105 -5.61 -4.47 -15.56
C GLU A 105 -5.73 -5.93 -15.08
N PHE A 106 -6.20 -6.80 -15.97
CA PHE A 106 -6.23 -8.23 -15.69
C PHE A 106 -4.81 -8.77 -15.56
N HIS A 107 -4.60 -9.64 -14.57
CA HIS A 107 -3.32 -10.31 -14.41
C HIS A 107 -3.08 -11.26 -15.59
N LEU A 108 -1.83 -11.33 -16.05
CA LEU A 108 -1.42 -12.29 -17.06
C LEU A 108 -1.49 -13.72 -16.51
N ASN A 109 -1.72 -14.69 -17.39
CA ASN A 109 -1.69 -16.10 -16.98
C ASN A 109 -0.27 -16.52 -16.58
N GLU A 110 -0.15 -17.46 -15.65
CA GLU A 110 1.15 -17.93 -15.16
C GLU A 110 2.11 -18.35 -16.29
N LYS A 111 1.60 -19.08 -17.30
CA LYS A 111 2.38 -19.50 -18.47
C LYS A 111 2.91 -18.30 -19.29
N GLU A 112 2.11 -17.24 -19.41
CA GLU A 112 2.49 -16.02 -20.12
C GLU A 112 3.53 -15.22 -19.33
N ILE A 113 3.36 -15.14 -18.01
CA ILE A 113 4.33 -14.54 -17.08
C ILE A 113 5.67 -15.27 -17.20
N GLN A 114 5.68 -16.60 -17.07
CA GLN A 114 6.90 -17.40 -17.19
C GLN A 114 7.58 -17.22 -18.55
N LYS A 115 6.82 -17.19 -19.65
CA LYS A 115 7.36 -16.94 -20.99
C LYS A 115 8.00 -15.55 -21.10
N LYS A 116 7.35 -14.52 -20.56
CA LYS A 116 7.86 -13.15 -20.60
C LYS A 116 9.07 -12.94 -19.68
N ILE A 117 9.14 -13.65 -18.55
CA ILE A 117 10.33 -13.68 -17.67
C ILE A 117 11.51 -14.33 -18.39
N LYS A 118 11.29 -15.47 -19.07
CA LYS A 118 12.35 -16.13 -19.88
C LYS A 118 12.87 -15.25 -21.01
N ASN A 119 11.99 -14.44 -21.59
CA ASN A 119 12.34 -13.48 -22.64
C ASN A 119 12.86 -12.13 -22.08
N GLU A 120 13.16 -12.06 -20.78
CA GLU A 120 13.67 -10.88 -20.05
C GLU A 120 12.80 -9.61 -20.15
N LYS A 121 11.54 -9.74 -20.58
CA LYS A 121 10.58 -8.62 -20.67
C LYS A 121 9.93 -8.27 -19.34
N LEU A 122 9.85 -9.24 -18.43
CA LEU A 122 9.30 -9.06 -17.09
C LEU A 122 10.33 -9.46 -16.06
N LYS A 123 10.39 -8.73 -14.96
CA LYS A 123 11.21 -9.04 -13.80
C LYS A 123 10.33 -9.57 -12.68
N LYS A 124 10.79 -10.61 -12.00
CA LYS A 124 10.12 -11.16 -10.82
C LYS A 124 10.83 -10.68 -9.55
N GLY A 125 10.07 -10.32 -8.53
CA GLY A 125 10.63 -9.86 -7.27
C GLY A 125 9.62 -9.81 -6.14
N LYS A 126 10.11 -9.59 -4.92
CA LYS A 126 9.26 -9.41 -3.73
C LYS A 126 8.88 -7.93 -3.62
N LEU A 127 7.58 -7.67 -3.51
CA LEU A 127 7.04 -6.33 -3.30
C LEU A 127 7.18 -5.93 -1.84
N LYS A 128 7.75 -4.74 -1.62
CA LYS A 128 7.80 -4.03 -0.34
C LYS A 128 7.07 -2.70 -0.49
N ILE A 129 5.93 -2.56 0.14
CA ILE A 129 5.12 -1.36 0.22
C ILE A 129 5.79 -0.36 1.17
N HIS A 130 5.62 0.91 0.86
CA HIS A 130 6.15 2.00 1.66
C HIS A 130 5.47 2.05 3.04
N PRO A 131 6.23 2.27 4.15
CA PRO A 131 5.66 2.29 5.48
C PRO A 131 4.47 3.21 5.67
N ASP A 132 4.47 4.38 5.02
CA ASP A 132 3.43 5.39 5.25
C ASP A 132 2.26 5.33 4.25
N CYS A 133 2.35 4.49 3.20
CA CYS A 133 1.26 4.42 2.23
C CYS A 133 1.18 3.08 1.47
N CYS A 134 -0.05 2.60 1.28
CA CYS A 134 -0.34 1.38 0.53
C CYS A 134 -0.26 1.51 -1.01
N TRP A 135 -0.04 2.72 -1.53
CA TRP A 135 -0.03 3.00 -2.98
C TRP A 135 1.37 3.24 -3.56
N ARG A 136 2.41 3.13 -2.73
CA ARG A 136 3.81 3.20 -3.15
C ARG A 136 4.52 1.94 -2.69
N GLY A 137 5.35 1.37 -3.55
CA GLY A 137 6.18 0.24 -3.18
C GLY A 137 7.41 0.10 -4.05
N THR A 138 8.33 -0.73 -3.60
CA THR A 138 9.54 -1.09 -4.31
C THR A 138 9.57 -2.59 -4.49
N VAL A 139 9.85 -3.05 -5.70
CA VAL A 139 10.05 -4.46 -6.00
C VAL A 139 11.54 -4.72 -6.12
N VAL A 140 12.03 -5.63 -5.28
CA VAL A 140 13.45 -6.05 -5.29
C VAL A 140 13.61 -7.23 -6.22
N CYS A 141 14.30 -7.02 -7.34
CA CYS A 141 14.54 -7.99 -8.41
C CYS A 141 16.06 -8.19 -8.60
N ALA A 142 16.63 -9.27 -8.08
CA ALA A 142 18.04 -9.65 -8.33
C ALA A 142 19.06 -8.51 -8.11
N GLY A 143 18.86 -7.70 -7.06
CA GLY A 143 19.74 -6.56 -6.72
C GLY A 143 19.36 -5.24 -7.38
N GLU A 144 18.36 -5.22 -8.26
CA GLU A 144 17.75 -4.00 -8.76
C GLU A 144 16.45 -3.67 -8.01
N GLU A 145 16.24 -2.39 -7.73
CA GLU A 145 15.02 -1.88 -7.13
C GLU A 145 14.19 -1.15 -8.18
N ILE A 146 12.92 -1.54 -8.30
CA ILE A 146 11.96 -0.93 -9.23
C ILE A 146 10.87 -0.29 -8.39
N LYS A 147 10.69 1.03 -8.54
CA LYS A 147 9.63 1.78 -7.86
C LYS A 147 8.31 1.60 -8.58
N ILE A 148 7.26 1.33 -7.81
CA ILE A 148 5.89 1.20 -8.29
C ILE A 148 5.06 2.21 -7.52
N ILE A 149 4.52 3.17 -8.25
CA ILE A 149 3.74 4.28 -7.70
C ILE A 149 2.35 4.23 -8.32
N GLY A 150 1.33 4.39 -7.47
CA GLY A 150 -0.06 4.48 -7.87
C GLY A 150 -0.79 3.15 -7.78
N ARG A 151 -2.08 3.24 -7.44
CA ARG A 151 -2.99 2.10 -7.27
C ARG A 151 -3.04 1.20 -8.52
N ARG A 152 -3.15 1.80 -9.71
CA ARG A 152 -3.25 1.05 -10.97
C ARG A 152 -1.97 0.23 -11.24
N ASN A 153 -0.80 0.81 -10.96
CA ASN A 153 0.50 0.17 -11.20
C ASN A 153 0.82 -0.93 -10.18
N LEU A 154 0.36 -0.81 -8.92
CA LEU A 154 0.46 -1.89 -7.93
C LEU A 154 -0.46 -3.08 -8.24
N ASN A 155 -1.53 -2.84 -9.00
CA ASN A 155 -2.41 -3.86 -9.56
C ASN A 155 -2.82 -4.97 -8.57
N ARG A 156 -3.51 -4.58 -7.50
CA ARG A 156 -4.10 -5.49 -6.50
C ARG A 156 -3.09 -6.36 -5.74
N ALA A 157 -1.80 -5.98 -5.73
CA ALA A 157 -0.76 -6.63 -4.95
C ALA A 157 -0.70 -6.06 -3.51
N PHE A 158 -0.20 -6.88 -2.58
CA PHE A 158 -0.02 -6.54 -1.16
C PHE A 158 1.46 -6.62 -0.75
N GLU A 159 1.75 -6.09 0.44
CA GLU A 159 3.04 -6.27 1.11
C GLU A 159 3.47 -7.74 1.11
N GLY A 160 4.71 -7.99 0.68
CA GLY A 160 5.31 -9.31 0.69
C GLY A 160 4.92 -10.25 -0.46
N ASP A 161 4.02 -9.84 -1.36
CA ASP A 161 3.68 -10.60 -2.57
C ASP A 161 4.91 -10.77 -3.48
N ILE A 162 5.01 -11.92 -4.15
CA ILE A 162 5.96 -12.11 -5.26
C ILE A 162 5.26 -11.75 -6.55
N VAL A 163 5.72 -10.69 -7.19
CA VAL A 163 5.06 -10.06 -8.34
C VAL A 163 5.93 -10.13 -9.59
N ALA A 164 5.27 -10.11 -10.75
CA ALA A 164 5.89 -9.89 -12.05
C ALA A 164 5.69 -8.43 -12.46
N VAL A 165 6.78 -7.73 -12.75
CA VAL A 165 6.81 -6.29 -13.04
C VAL A 165 7.33 -6.05 -14.45
N GLU A 166 6.64 -5.16 -15.15
CA GLU A 166 7.10 -4.56 -16.41
C GLU A 166 7.74 -3.21 -16.09
N VAL A 167 8.98 -3.01 -16.53
CA VAL A 167 9.69 -1.73 -16.34
C VAL A 167 9.13 -0.74 -17.35
N ILE A 168 8.77 0.45 -16.87
CA ILE A 168 8.32 1.57 -17.69
C ILE A 168 9.52 2.48 -17.86
N GLU A 169 9.99 2.63 -19.08
CA GLU A 169 10.98 3.65 -19.45
C GLU A 169 10.21 4.96 -19.62
N GLU A 170 10.50 5.96 -18.80
CA GLU A 170 9.90 7.28 -18.94
C GLU A 170 10.54 7.98 -20.14
N ASP A 171 9.87 7.91 -21.29
CA ASP A 171 10.08 8.87 -22.37
C ASP A 171 9.53 10.22 -21.89
N THR A 172 10.41 11.21 -21.76
CA THR A 172 10.09 12.56 -21.31
C THR A 172 9.28 13.33 -22.36
N GLU A 173 7.98 13.05 -22.51
CA GLU A 173 7.05 13.90 -23.26
C GLU A 173 5.65 13.92 -22.61
N SER A 174 5.48 14.71 -21.56
CA SER A 174 4.17 15.06 -21.01
C SER A 174 3.60 16.27 -21.75
N SER A 175 2.81 16.04 -22.80
CA SER A 175 1.85 17.02 -23.30
C SER A 175 0.49 16.76 -22.66
N SER A 176 0.20 17.52 -21.61
CA SER A 176 -1.11 17.61 -20.97
C SER A 176 -2.14 18.13 -21.98
N SER A 177 -3.06 17.27 -22.41
CA SER A 177 -4.25 17.67 -23.18
C SER A 177 -5.47 17.68 -22.25
N SER A 178 -5.64 18.79 -21.54
CA SER A 178 -6.90 19.14 -20.88
C SER A 178 -7.91 19.58 -21.95
N SER A 179 -8.81 18.68 -22.35
CA SER A 179 -9.95 19.01 -23.19
C SER A 179 -11.15 19.41 -22.34
N SER A 180 -11.32 20.72 -22.15
CA SER A 180 -12.56 21.31 -21.69
C SER A 180 -13.63 21.15 -22.78
N SER A 181 -14.77 20.56 -22.41
CA SER A 181 -15.96 20.55 -23.27
C SER A 181 -17.13 21.17 -22.51
N SER A 182 -17.54 22.32 -23.02
CA SER A 182 -18.78 23.01 -22.68
C SER A 182 -19.97 22.24 -23.24
N SER A 183 -21.08 22.20 -22.50
CA SER A 183 -22.38 21.81 -23.07
C SER A 183 -23.52 22.52 -22.37
N SER A 184 -24.41 23.01 -23.22
CA SER A 184 -25.47 23.98 -23.04
C SER A 184 -26.69 23.41 -22.32
N ARG A 185 -27.43 24.33 -21.68
CA ARG A 185 -28.67 24.12 -20.93
C ARG A 185 -29.86 23.93 -21.87
N SER A 186 -30.79 23.07 -21.46
CA SER A 186 -32.22 23.20 -21.77
C SER A 186 -33.05 22.68 -20.60
N SER A 187 -34.20 23.31 -20.38
CA SER A 187 -34.99 23.30 -19.14
C SER A 187 -36.40 22.73 -19.32
N SER A 188 -36.85 21.93 -18.36
CA SER A 188 -38.24 21.77 -17.85
C SER A 188 -38.20 20.63 -16.82
N SER A 189 -38.95 20.55 -15.72
CA SER A 189 -40.02 21.33 -15.09
C SER A 189 -40.11 20.86 -13.63
N SER A 190 -40.58 21.74 -12.75
CA SER A 190 -40.57 21.67 -11.29
C SER A 190 -41.44 20.57 -10.66
N SER A 191 -40.90 19.81 -9.69
CA SER A 191 -41.54 19.48 -8.38
C SER A 191 -40.70 18.51 -7.51
N SER A 192 -39.51 18.91 -7.03
CA SER A 192 -38.79 18.20 -5.94
C SER A 192 -37.47 18.89 -5.54
N ARG A 193 -37.53 20.17 -5.11
CA ARG A 193 -36.36 21.03 -4.84
C ARG A 193 -35.49 20.65 -3.63
N SER A 194 -35.84 19.63 -2.84
CA SER A 194 -35.07 19.24 -1.64
C SER A 194 -34.09 18.08 -1.88
N LEU A 195 -34.46 17.10 -2.72
CA LEU A 195 -33.66 15.90 -2.96
C LEU A 195 -32.61 16.10 -4.07
N GLU A 196 -32.92 16.90 -5.09
CA GLU A 196 -31.96 17.22 -6.16
C GLU A 196 -30.82 18.11 -5.69
N GLU A 197 -31.06 18.97 -4.70
CA GLU A 197 -30.05 19.83 -4.09
C GLU A 197 -29.11 19.03 -3.19
N GLN A 198 -29.65 18.06 -2.43
CA GLN A 198 -28.85 17.07 -1.70
C GLN A 198 -27.99 16.20 -2.63
N GLN A 199 -28.57 15.68 -3.71
CA GLN A 199 -27.83 14.87 -4.69
C GLN A 199 -26.76 15.67 -5.42
N ARG A 200 -27.01 16.96 -5.67
CA ARG A 200 -26.01 17.86 -6.28
C ARG A 200 -24.88 18.16 -5.32
N GLU A 201 -25.16 18.40 -4.04
CA GLU A 201 -24.13 18.66 -3.04
C GLU A 201 -23.32 17.40 -2.72
N GLU A 202 -23.95 16.22 -2.64
CA GLU A 202 -23.28 14.94 -2.47
C GLU A 202 -22.41 14.60 -3.69
N LYS A 203 -22.91 14.83 -4.90
CA LYS A 203 -22.12 14.65 -6.13
C LYS A 203 -20.96 15.64 -6.19
N ARG A 204 -21.16 16.89 -5.75
CA ARG A 204 -20.12 17.91 -5.67
C ARG A 204 -19.07 17.58 -4.61
N GLN A 205 -19.46 17.04 -3.46
CA GLN A 205 -18.53 16.53 -2.44
C GLN A 205 -17.73 15.32 -2.94
N ILE A 206 -18.36 14.42 -3.69
CA ILE A 206 -17.68 13.27 -4.31
C ILE A 206 -16.70 13.74 -5.39
N GLU A 207 -17.08 14.73 -6.21
CA GLU A 207 -16.19 15.34 -7.21
C GLU A 207 -15.00 16.05 -6.56
N VAL A 208 -15.23 16.86 -5.52
CA VAL A 208 -14.15 17.54 -4.78
C VAL A 208 -13.23 16.55 -4.08
N TYR A 209 -13.77 15.46 -3.51
CA TYR A 209 -12.96 14.42 -2.89
C TYR A 209 -12.17 13.59 -3.92
N ALA A 210 -12.74 13.37 -5.12
CA ALA A 210 -12.04 12.74 -6.24
C ALA A 210 -10.94 13.65 -6.80
N GLU A 211 -11.18 14.96 -6.88
CA GLU A 211 -10.21 15.97 -7.32
C GLU A 211 -9.05 16.11 -6.31
N LEU A 212 -9.34 16.10 -5.01
CA LEU A 212 -8.36 16.01 -3.91
C LEU A 212 -7.53 14.70 -3.92
N LEU A 213 -8.06 13.64 -4.54
CA LEU A 213 -7.36 12.36 -4.71
C LEU A 213 -6.59 12.28 -6.05
N GLU A 214 -6.85 13.20 -6.98
CA GLU A 214 -6.20 13.30 -8.29
C GLU A 214 -5.09 14.37 -8.33
N THR A 215 -5.08 15.34 -7.42
CA THR A 215 -3.93 16.22 -7.21
C THR A 215 -2.83 15.48 -6.44
N GLU A 216 -2.00 14.75 -7.18
CA GLU A 216 -0.64 14.43 -6.75
C GLU A 216 0.17 15.73 -6.71
N ASP A 217 0.44 16.23 -5.50
CA ASP A 217 1.67 16.91 -5.05
C ASP A 217 1.32 17.75 -3.81
N ASP A 218 1.83 17.32 -2.64
CA ASP A 218 1.75 18.06 -1.39
C ASP A 218 2.64 19.33 -1.49
N PRO A 219 2.09 20.55 -1.55
CA PRO A 219 2.88 21.76 -1.78
C PRO A 219 3.73 22.18 -0.58
N LEU A 220 3.75 21.43 0.52
CA LEU A 220 4.49 21.78 1.74
C LEU A 220 5.85 21.08 1.91
N LEU A 221 6.33 20.35 0.90
CA LEU A 221 7.56 19.55 1.04
C LEU A 221 8.78 20.07 0.28
N ASN A 222 8.76 21.34 -0.17
CA ASN A 222 9.89 21.94 -0.89
C ASN A 222 10.28 23.34 -0.37
N ASP A 223 10.23 23.55 0.94
CA ASP A 223 10.85 24.73 1.58
C ASP A 223 12.20 24.35 2.23
N PRO A 224 13.35 24.75 1.64
CA PRO A 224 14.66 24.53 2.21
C PRO A 224 15.16 25.74 3.01
N GLN A 225 14.35 26.31 3.91
CA GLN A 225 14.85 27.24 4.93
C GLN A 225 13.76 27.58 5.96
N TRP A 226 13.80 26.97 7.14
CA TRP A 226 13.30 27.67 8.32
C TRP A 226 14.05 27.21 9.57
N GLU A 227 14.90 28.11 10.05
CA GLU A 227 15.57 28.02 11.34
C GLU A 227 14.54 28.08 12.47
N SER A 228 14.76 27.27 13.51
CA SER A 228 13.96 27.29 14.73
C SER A 228 14.11 28.65 15.44
N PRO A 229 13.03 29.34 15.80
CA PRO A 229 13.11 30.40 16.80
C PRO A 229 12.93 29.80 18.19
N ASP A 230 13.91 30.04 19.04
CA ASP A 230 13.91 29.76 20.47
C ASP A 230 12.67 30.33 21.18
N PRO A 231 12.27 29.75 22.34
CA PRO A 231 11.12 30.19 23.10
C PRO A 231 11.51 31.34 24.04
N ASP A 232 10.73 32.43 24.07
CA ASP A 232 10.63 33.29 25.25
C ASP A 232 9.47 34.32 25.17
N PRO A 233 9.07 34.97 26.29
CA PRO A 233 7.71 34.88 26.81
C PRO A 233 6.97 36.24 26.93
N SER A 234 5.76 36.22 27.52
CA SER A 234 4.87 37.35 27.87
C SER A 234 3.95 37.82 26.73
N SER A 235 2.69 38.26 26.89
CA SER A 235 1.90 38.71 28.05
C SER A 235 0.39 38.80 27.66
N SER A 236 -0.50 38.61 28.65
CA SER A 236 -1.84 39.22 28.88
C SER A 236 -2.86 39.36 27.72
N SER A 237 -4.14 38.95 27.85
CA SER A 237 -5.11 39.50 28.82
C SER A 237 -6.51 38.84 28.72
N SER A 238 -7.12 38.60 29.90
CA SER A 238 -8.54 38.63 30.34
C SER A 238 -9.69 38.26 29.36
N SER A 239 -10.64 37.39 29.71
CA SER A 239 -11.70 37.66 30.72
C SER A 239 -12.55 36.38 30.97
N SER A 240 -12.52 35.83 32.19
CA SER A 240 -13.58 35.84 33.23
C SER A 240 -14.87 35.05 32.95
N SER A 241 -15.06 33.94 33.66
CA SER A 241 -16.26 33.70 34.49
C SER A 241 -15.99 32.62 35.54
N SER A 242 -16.42 32.93 36.75
CA SER A 242 -16.07 32.28 38.02
C SER A 242 -17.18 31.32 38.48
N SER A 243 -16.81 30.26 39.19
CA SER A 243 -17.52 29.86 40.43
C SER A 243 -16.65 28.94 41.29
N ASN A 244 -16.65 29.25 42.59
CA ASN A 244 -15.76 28.76 43.64
C ASN A 244 -16.27 27.47 44.32
N SER A 245 -15.33 26.66 44.84
CA SER A 245 -15.20 26.23 46.27
C SER A 245 -14.14 25.10 46.37
N SER A 246 -12.90 25.35 46.82
CA SER A 246 -12.38 25.28 48.23
C SER A 246 -12.69 23.96 48.94
N SER A 247 -11.79 23.21 49.60
CA SER A 247 -10.39 23.30 50.07
C SER A 247 -10.02 21.87 50.56
N SER A 248 -8.81 21.40 50.87
CA SER A 248 -7.68 21.98 51.62
C SER A 248 -6.54 20.93 51.76
N SER A 249 -5.29 21.40 51.62
CA SER A 249 -4.07 21.08 52.41
C SER A 249 -3.51 19.63 52.38
N SER A 250 -2.20 19.35 52.41
CA SER A 250 -1.07 20.03 53.05
C SER A 250 0.27 19.59 52.46
N SER A 251 1.25 20.49 52.53
CA SER A 251 2.70 20.34 52.37
C SER A 251 3.38 19.46 53.42
N GLY A 252 4.50 18.82 53.07
CA GLY A 252 5.45 18.21 54.01
C GLY A 252 6.84 18.03 53.38
N LEU A 253 7.86 18.54 54.08
CA LEU A 253 9.30 18.55 53.78
C LEU A 253 10.06 17.42 54.53
N LEU A 254 11.35 17.26 54.18
CA LEU A 254 12.51 16.69 54.93
C LEU A 254 12.84 15.20 54.67
N GLU A 255 14.03 14.90 54.11
CA GLU A 255 15.30 14.42 54.76
C GLU A 255 15.20 12.92 55.16
N GLU A 256 16.18 12.02 55.09
CA GLU A 256 17.64 11.98 54.95
C GLU A 256 18.06 10.49 54.71
N GLU A 257 19.38 10.23 54.62
CA GLU A 257 20.10 8.95 54.88
C GLU A 257 20.52 7.99 53.72
N ARG A 258 21.77 8.21 53.23
CA ARG A 258 22.99 7.35 53.31
C ARG A 258 22.81 5.83 53.51
N SER A 259 23.44 4.91 52.76
CA SER A 259 24.85 4.42 52.81
C SER A 259 25.01 3.22 51.83
N GLU A 260 26.07 3.14 50.99
CA GLU A 260 27.28 2.26 51.08
C GLU A 260 26.96 0.74 51.26
N GLU A 261 27.52 -0.27 50.57
CA GLU A 261 28.91 -0.52 50.17
C GLU A 261 29.04 -1.89 49.40
N VAL A 262 30.22 -2.10 48.78
CA VAL A 262 30.98 -3.37 48.55
C VAL A 262 30.95 -4.06 47.18
N GLU A 263 32.03 -3.83 46.42
CA GLU A 263 32.63 -4.73 45.43
C GLU A 263 33.67 -5.70 46.06
N ARG A 264 33.82 -6.89 45.46
CA ARG A 264 34.94 -7.87 45.58
C ARG A 264 35.08 -8.54 44.19
N ASN A 265 36.21 -9.02 43.66
CA ASN A 265 37.57 -9.27 44.15
C ASN A 265 38.54 -9.62 42.98
N ALA A 266 39.85 -9.54 43.25
CA ALA A 266 40.99 -10.30 42.70
C ALA A 266 41.49 -10.02 41.25
N GLY A 267 42.79 -10.00 40.91
CA GLY A 267 44.02 -10.27 41.66
C GLY A 267 45.26 -10.38 40.73
N ASN A 268 46.23 -9.47 40.94
CA ASN A 268 47.69 -9.62 41.08
C ASN A 268 48.59 -10.56 40.21
N LYS A 269 49.69 -10.00 39.67
CA LYS A 269 51.05 -10.60 39.51
C LYS A 269 52.05 -9.46 39.15
N LYS A 270 52.94 -8.94 40.02
CA LYS A 270 54.16 -9.45 40.71
C LYS A 270 55.48 -9.26 39.91
N ARG A 271 56.38 -8.38 40.43
CA ARG A 271 57.87 -8.35 40.42
C ARG A 271 58.29 -7.15 41.31
N LYS A 272 58.80 -7.27 42.56
CA LYS A 272 60.16 -7.66 43.08
C LYS A 272 61.32 -7.05 42.27
N GLY A 273 62.34 -6.37 42.83
CA GLY A 273 62.76 -6.20 44.23
C GLY A 273 63.83 -5.10 44.43
N GLU A 274 64.31 -5.00 45.66
CA GLU A 274 65.11 -3.94 46.32
C GLU A 274 66.64 -3.92 46.05
N ASN A 275 67.27 -2.81 46.48
CA ASN A 275 68.63 -2.65 47.08
C ASN A 275 69.86 -2.90 46.17
N GLN A 276 71.06 -2.33 46.35
CA GLN A 276 71.70 -1.22 47.12
C GLN A 276 73.18 -1.22 46.63
N LYS A 277 73.94 -0.13 46.90
CA LYS A 277 75.43 -0.11 47.09
C LYS A 277 76.29 -0.23 45.79
N GLU A 278 77.38 0.50 45.54
CA GLU A 278 78.50 0.99 46.35
C GLU A 278 79.16 2.27 45.80
N THR A 279 79.94 2.89 46.69
CA THR A 279 80.79 4.08 46.60
C THR A 279 82.17 3.82 45.96
N ASN A 280 82.72 4.88 45.34
CA ASN A 280 84.14 5.30 45.20
C ASN A 280 85.14 4.30 44.56
N GLU A 281 86.15 4.68 43.78
CA GLU A 281 87.08 5.82 43.86
C GLU A 281 87.57 6.25 42.46
N GLU A 282 87.85 7.56 42.36
CA GLU A 282 88.98 8.25 41.70
C GLU A 282 89.51 7.72 40.35
N GLU A 283 89.66 8.53 39.29
CA GLU A 283 90.44 9.77 39.22
C GLU A 283 89.96 10.69 38.06
N LYS A 284 90.18 12.00 38.24
CA LYS A 284 90.58 13.06 37.26
C LYS A 284 89.91 13.03 35.87
N GLU A 285 89.33 14.10 35.34
CA GLU A 285 89.85 15.47 35.32
C GLU A 285 88.76 16.44 34.81
N VAL A 286 88.55 17.53 35.57
CA VAL A 286 88.22 18.90 35.16
C VAL A 286 87.09 19.13 34.13
N GLN A 287 85.95 19.62 34.63
CA GLN A 287 85.24 20.77 34.05
C GLN A 287 84.14 21.25 35.01
N LYS A 288 84.24 22.49 35.49
CA LYS A 288 83.11 23.25 35.98
C LYS A 288 83.13 24.64 35.36
N ASP A 289 82.03 24.92 34.70
CA ASP A 289 81.30 26.17 34.82
C ASP A 289 82.01 27.45 34.38
N GLU A 290 82.21 27.58 33.08
CA GLU A 290 82.20 28.88 32.41
C GLU A 290 81.46 28.73 31.07
N LYS A 291 80.36 29.47 30.89
CA LYS A 291 79.93 29.96 29.56
C LYS A 291 78.76 30.95 29.64
N LYS A 292 79.11 32.18 30.03
CA LYS A 292 78.59 33.36 29.33
C LYS A 292 79.64 33.73 28.28
N GLU A 293 79.51 33.16 27.07
CA GLU A 293 80.01 33.69 25.79
C GLU A 293 80.05 32.54 24.76
N ASN A 294 78.97 32.45 24.00
CA ASN A 294 78.94 32.15 22.56
C ASN A 294 77.48 31.97 22.17
N GLN A 295 76.78 33.10 22.10
CA GLN A 295 75.63 33.24 21.23
C GLN A 295 76.15 33.46 19.80
N LYS A 296 75.41 32.93 18.83
CA LYS A 296 75.60 33.01 17.36
C LYS A 296 76.62 32.03 16.78
N GLU A 297 76.20 30.77 16.72
CA GLU A 297 76.11 29.98 15.48
C GLU A 297 75.58 28.59 15.91
N VAL A 298 74.78 27.92 15.08
CA VAL A 298 74.10 26.61 15.31
C VAL A 298 72.65 26.63 15.85
N LYS A 299 72.11 27.73 16.39
CA LYS A 299 70.66 27.80 16.76
C LYS A 299 69.69 28.24 15.65
N GLY A 300 70.15 28.42 14.41
CA GLY A 300 69.28 28.78 13.27
C GLY A 300 68.70 27.59 12.50
N ASN A 301 69.42 26.46 12.44
CA ASN A 301 69.09 25.38 11.47
C ASN A 301 68.20 24.24 12.02
N GLN A 302 67.80 24.27 13.29
CA GLN A 302 66.96 23.22 13.91
C GLN A 302 65.51 23.66 14.20
N GLU A 303 65.20 24.96 14.13
CA GLU A 303 63.82 25.47 14.24
C GLU A 303 63.18 25.62 12.85
N GLU A 304 63.92 26.09 11.84
CA GLU A 304 63.40 26.20 10.45
C GLU A 304 63.05 24.84 9.82
N THR A 305 63.75 23.75 10.20
CA THR A 305 63.50 22.41 9.67
C THR A 305 62.28 21.71 10.28
N LYS A 306 61.90 22.05 11.52
CA LYS A 306 60.69 21.49 12.18
C LYS A 306 59.41 22.22 11.76
N GLU A 307 59.46 23.54 11.56
CA GLU A 307 58.32 24.28 11.02
C GLU A 307 58.02 23.87 9.56
N GLU A 308 59.04 23.64 8.72
CA GLU A 308 58.83 23.16 7.36
C GLU A 308 58.24 21.74 7.30
N GLU A 309 58.59 20.85 8.24
CA GLU A 309 58.00 19.50 8.32
C GLU A 309 56.55 19.53 8.80
N GLU A 310 56.22 20.36 9.81
CA GLU A 310 54.82 20.55 10.25
C GLU A 310 53.93 21.17 9.17
N ILE A 311 54.46 22.12 8.38
CA ILE A 311 53.71 22.73 7.27
C ILE A 311 53.45 21.69 6.18
N LYS A 312 54.43 20.84 5.86
CA LYS A 312 54.26 19.74 4.89
C LYS A 312 53.25 18.70 5.39
N GLU A 313 53.26 18.32 6.66
CA GLU A 313 52.26 17.40 7.22
C GLU A 313 50.85 17.99 7.19
N LYS A 314 50.70 19.29 7.49
CA LYS A 314 49.40 19.99 7.39
C LYS A 314 48.90 20.06 5.95
N GLU A 315 49.77 20.33 4.97
CA GLU A 315 49.40 20.32 3.54
C GLU A 315 49.01 18.92 3.03
N ILE A 316 49.68 17.87 3.50
CA ILE A 316 49.36 16.48 3.14
C ILE A 316 47.99 16.10 3.71
N MET A 317 47.73 16.42 4.98
CA MET A 317 46.43 16.19 5.62
C MET A 317 45.30 16.95 4.90
N GLU A 318 45.52 18.20 4.51
CA GLU A 318 44.52 19.00 3.80
C GLU A 318 44.22 18.45 2.39
N LYS A 319 45.24 17.92 1.70
CA LYS A 319 45.07 17.23 0.41
C LYS A 319 44.29 15.92 0.55
N GLU A 320 44.55 15.12 1.58
CA GLU A 320 43.80 13.89 1.84
C GLU A 320 42.32 14.16 2.20
N ILE A 321 42.04 15.23 2.95
CA ILE A 321 40.67 15.65 3.28
C ILE A 321 39.94 16.09 2.00
N LYS A 322 40.56 16.91 1.14
CA LYS A 322 39.98 17.32 -0.14
C LYS A 322 39.73 16.14 -1.07
N GLU A 323 40.63 15.16 -1.15
CA GLU A 323 40.40 13.94 -1.94
C GLU A 323 39.22 13.10 -1.43
N LYS A 324 39.06 12.99 -0.10
CA LYS A 324 37.92 12.28 0.51
C LYS A 324 36.60 12.99 0.21
N GLU A 325 36.57 14.32 0.32
CA GLU A 325 35.39 15.11 -0.03
C GLU A 325 35.02 15.02 -1.52
N ILE A 326 36.02 15.03 -2.41
CA ILE A 326 35.80 14.88 -3.86
C ILE A 326 35.25 13.48 -4.15
N LYS A 327 35.82 12.43 -3.57
CA LYS A 327 35.29 11.05 -3.71
C LYS A 327 33.87 10.91 -3.17
N GLU A 328 33.55 11.53 -2.04
CA GLU A 328 32.21 11.49 -1.47
C GLU A 328 31.19 12.26 -2.33
N LYS A 329 31.60 13.40 -2.92
CA LYS A 329 30.80 14.15 -3.89
C LYS A 329 30.57 13.36 -5.17
N GLU A 330 31.59 12.68 -5.70
CA GLU A 330 31.46 11.81 -6.88
C GLU A 330 30.57 10.59 -6.62
N ILE A 331 30.62 10.00 -5.42
CA ILE A 331 29.72 8.90 -5.03
C ILE A 331 28.28 9.41 -4.95
N LYS A 332 28.06 10.57 -4.29
CA LYS A 332 26.73 11.20 -4.20
C LYS A 332 26.19 11.59 -5.58
N GLU A 333 27.02 12.09 -6.50
CA GLU A 333 26.61 12.37 -7.88
C GLU A 333 26.30 11.11 -8.69
N LYS A 334 27.08 10.03 -8.51
CA LYS A 334 26.80 8.73 -9.15
C LYS A 334 25.50 8.10 -8.63
N GLU A 335 25.18 8.26 -7.35
CA GLU A 335 23.89 7.87 -6.79
C GLU A 335 22.75 8.75 -7.31
N LYS A 336 22.96 10.08 -7.42
CA LYS A 336 21.98 11.02 -7.99
C LYS A 336 21.68 10.76 -9.47
N ASN A 337 22.67 10.28 -10.24
CA ASN A 337 22.53 10.00 -11.67
C ASN A 337 22.00 8.60 -11.98
N LYS A 338 21.74 7.75 -10.98
CA LYS A 338 21.08 6.45 -11.18
C LYS A 338 19.58 6.68 -11.35
N LYS A 339 19.14 6.97 -12.58
CA LYS A 339 17.72 7.13 -12.94
C LYS A 339 16.89 6.01 -12.29
N GLU A 340 15.95 6.39 -11.44
CA GLU A 340 15.11 5.44 -10.73
C GLU A 340 14.19 4.72 -11.73
N LYS A 341 14.25 3.38 -11.76
CA LYS A 341 13.41 2.60 -12.66
C LYS A 341 11.99 2.55 -12.10
N LYS A 342 11.02 3.02 -12.88
CA LYS A 342 9.60 2.85 -12.56
C LYS A 342 9.05 1.57 -13.21
N GLY A 343 7.99 1.01 -12.65
CA GLY A 343 7.38 -0.19 -13.21
C GLY A 343 5.91 -0.37 -12.82
N LYS A 344 5.26 -1.32 -13.49
CA LYS A 344 3.89 -1.76 -13.20
C LYS A 344 3.80 -3.27 -12.97
N VAL A 345 2.99 -3.67 -12.02
CA VAL A 345 2.67 -5.07 -11.73
C VAL A 345 1.70 -5.61 -12.78
N VAL A 346 2.13 -6.63 -13.50
CA VAL A 346 1.31 -7.30 -14.53
C VAL A 346 0.72 -8.62 -14.04
N GLY A 347 1.18 -9.12 -12.89
CA GLY A 347 0.65 -10.33 -12.28
C GLY A 347 1.26 -10.64 -10.93
N ILE A 348 0.53 -11.39 -10.12
CA ILE A 348 0.95 -11.89 -8.81
C ILE A 348 1.29 -13.38 -8.98
N ILE A 349 2.54 -13.74 -8.74
CA ILE A 349 3.04 -15.12 -8.86
C ILE A 349 2.73 -15.90 -7.59
N GLN A 350 3.03 -15.30 -6.44
CA GLN A 350 2.78 -15.88 -5.13
C GLN A 350 2.19 -14.82 -4.21
N LYS A 351 1.08 -15.15 -3.56
CA LYS A 351 0.45 -14.29 -2.55
C LYS A 351 1.18 -14.45 -1.22
N GLY A 352 1.59 -13.35 -0.61
CA GLY A 352 2.21 -13.25 0.71
C GLY A 352 1.23 -12.80 1.80
N ARG A 353 -0.07 -12.83 1.51
CA ARG A 353 -1.13 -12.30 2.37
C ARG A 353 -1.23 -13.08 3.69
N ARG A 354 -1.53 -12.35 4.76
CA ARG A 354 -1.80 -12.84 6.11
C ARG A 354 -3.13 -12.26 6.58
N GLU A 355 -3.57 -12.64 7.76
CA GLU A 355 -4.65 -11.93 8.44
C GLU A 355 -4.18 -10.52 8.80
N PHE A 356 -5.08 -9.55 8.60
CA PHE A 356 -4.84 -8.15 8.91
C PHE A 356 -5.65 -7.76 10.14
N PHE A 357 -5.05 -6.97 11.01
CA PHE A 357 -5.66 -6.51 12.24
C PHE A 357 -6.07 -5.05 12.10
N GLY A 358 -7.18 -4.66 12.70
CA GLY A 358 -7.76 -3.34 12.48
C GLY A 358 -9.12 -3.19 13.14
N SER A 359 -9.85 -2.17 12.73
CA SER A 359 -11.18 -1.83 13.26
C SER A 359 -12.12 -1.42 12.14
N LEU A 360 -13.42 -1.49 12.39
CA LEU A 360 -14.41 -1.00 11.43
C LEU A 360 -14.55 0.51 11.52
N LYS A 361 -14.74 1.19 10.38
CA LYS A 361 -15.17 2.59 10.37
C LYS A 361 -16.50 2.72 11.11
N PRO A 362 -16.74 3.76 11.93
CA PRO A 362 -18.04 3.94 12.59
C PRO A 362 -19.23 3.85 11.61
N LEU A 363 -20.36 3.28 12.08
CA LEU A 363 -21.62 3.30 11.32
C LEU A 363 -22.29 4.66 11.46
N ASP A 364 -22.79 5.21 10.36
CA ASP A 364 -23.74 6.33 10.42
C ASP A 364 -25.08 5.85 11.02
N GLU A 365 -25.66 6.65 11.92
CA GLU A 365 -26.87 6.30 12.70
C GLU A 365 -28.05 5.85 11.82
N THR A 366 -28.19 6.40 10.61
CA THR A 366 -29.25 6.05 9.65
C THR A 366 -29.15 4.61 9.13
N ARG A 367 -27.93 4.07 9.00
CA ARG A 367 -27.68 2.69 8.53
C ARG A 367 -27.74 1.67 9.65
N ALA A 368 -27.58 2.11 10.91
CA ALA A 368 -27.65 1.24 12.08
C ALA A 368 -29.06 0.69 12.35
N LEU A 369 -30.11 1.34 11.85
CA LEU A 369 -31.53 0.97 12.09
C LEU A 369 -31.97 -0.31 11.34
N SER A 370 -31.32 -0.67 10.23
CA SER A 370 -31.60 -1.90 9.48
C SER A 370 -30.90 -3.11 10.13
N SER A 371 -31.54 -3.76 11.10
CA SER A 371 -30.86 -4.59 12.10
C SER A 371 -30.74 -6.09 11.78
N SER A 372 -31.34 -6.60 10.70
CA SER A 372 -31.40 -8.05 10.43
C SER A 372 -30.65 -8.50 9.18
N ALA A 373 -30.32 -7.58 8.27
CA ALA A 373 -29.64 -7.86 7.01
C ALA A 373 -28.11 -7.78 7.15
N SER A 374 -27.39 -8.51 6.29
CA SER A 374 -25.94 -8.36 6.17
C SER A 374 -25.60 -7.02 5.54
N ILE A 375 -24.76 -6.22 6.22
CA ILE A 375 -24.36 -4.88 5.78
C ILE A 375 -22.89 -4.93 5.32
N GLU A 376 -22.56 -4.15 4.29
CA GLU A 376 -21.17 -3.92 3.88
C GLU A 376 -20.53 -2.81 4.72
N ARG A 377 -19.36 -3.09 5.28
CA ARG A 377 -18.61 -2.25 6.21
C ARG A 377 -17.19 -2.09 5.69
N ILE A 378 -16.57 -0.95 6.01
CA ILE A 378 -15.17 -0.69 5.69
C ILE A 378 -14.34 -1.01 6.93
N PHE A 379 -13.45 -1.98 6.79
CA PHE A 379 -12.39 -2.29 7.73
C PHE A 379 -11.17 -1.42 7.42
N VAL A 380 -10.62 -0.82 8.48
CA VAL A 380 -9.41 0.01 8.47
C VAL A 380 -8.30 -0.79 9.16
N PRO A 381 -7.29 -1.27 8.40
CA PRO A 381 -6.14 -1.94 8.97
C PRO A 381 -5.34 -1.01 9.91
N VAL A 382 -4.66 -1.60 10.89
CA VAL A 382 -3.65 -0.89 11.71
C VAL A 382 -2.43 -0.54 10.86
N ASP A 383 -2.01 -1.45 9.97
CA ASP A 383 -0.86 -1.23 9.09
C ASP A 383 -1.27 -0.38 7.87
N PRO A 384 -0.77 0.87 7.72
CA PRO A 384 -1.08 1.75 6.59
C PRO A 384 -0.57 1.24 5.23
N ARG A 385 0.29 0.21 5.23
CA ARG A 385 0.70 -0.51 4.01
C ARG A 385 -0.43 -1.32 3.40
N ILE A 386 -1.50 -1.57 4.17
CA ILE A 386 -2.63 -2.38 3.75
C ILE A 386 -3.79 -1.44 3.40
N PRO A 387 -4.39 -1.57 2.20
CA PRO A 387 -5.56 -0.78 1.86
C PRO A 387 -6.76 -1.20 2.70
N ASN A 388 -7.71 -0.27 2.88
CA ASN A 388 -9.00 -0.56 3.52
C ASN A 388 -9.71 -1.74 2.84
N ILE A 389 -10.41 -2.56 3.62
CA ILE A 389 -11.03 -3.81 3.15
C ILE A 389 -12.54 -3.70 3.33
N ILE A 390 -13.30 -4.15 2.33
CA ILE A 390 -14.75 -4.26 2.43
C ILE A 390 -15.10 -5.61 3.04
N ILE A 391 -15.83 -5.60 4.15
CA ILE A 391 -16.38 -6.81 4.77
C ILE A 391 -17.90 -6.76 4.73
N LYS A 392 -18.56 -7.91 4.55
CA LYS A 392 -20.02 -8.03 4.62
C LYS A 392 -20.37 -8.86 5.85
N THR A 393 -21.11 -8.28 6.80
CA THR A 393 -21.39 -8.94 8.09
C THR A 393 -22.79 -8.62 8.59
N ARG A 394 -23.39 -9.59 9.30
CA ARG A 394 -24.65 -9.39 10.06
C ARG A 394 -24.39 -8.93 11.49
N GLN A 395 -23.18 -9.15 12.00
CA GLN A 395 -22.76 -8.81 13.37
C GLN A 395 -22.10 -7.43 13.45
N SER A 396 -22.50 -6.50 12.58
CA SER A 396 -21.84 -5.18 12.52
C SER A 396 -21.81 -4.48 13.88
N ARG A 397 -22.92 -4.50 14.62
CA ARG A 397 -23.05 -3.84 15.92
C ARG A 397 -22.11 -4.42 16.98
N GLU A 398 -21.77 -5.70 16.87
CA GLU A 398 -20.88 -6.38 17.81
C GLU A 398 -19.40 -6.13 17.50
N LEU A 399 -19.08 -5.92 16.22
CA LEU A 399 -17.71 -5.63 15.76
C LEU A 399 -17.37 -4.13 15.87
N ASP A 400 -18.37 -3.27 16.07
CA ASP A 400 -18.18 -1.84 16.27
C ASP A 400 -17.41 -1.58 17.56
N GLY A 401 -16.39 -0.72 17.49
CA GLY A 401 -15.54 -0.40 18.63
C GLY A 401 -14.56 -1.51 19.02
N LYS A 402 -14.46 -2.60 18.24
CA LYS A 402 -13.53 -3.71 18.51
C LYS A 402 -12.35 -3.76 17.55
N ARG A 403 -11.25 -4.33 18.03
CA ARG A 403 -10.13 -4.82 17.22
C ARG A 403 -10.48 -6.19 16.69
N ILE A 404 -10.39 -6.36 15.37
CA ILE A 404 -10.76 -7.60 14.69
C ILE A 404 -9.66 -8.02 13.72
N ALA A 405 -9.55 -9.32 13.50
CA ALA A 405 -8.74 -9.92 12.44
C ALA A 405 -9.59 -10.12 11.18
N VAL A 406 -9.03 -9.79 10.02
CA VAL A 406 -9.69 -9.88 8.71
C VAL A 406 -8.78 -10.57 7.71
N ALA A 407 -9.33 -11.56 7.00
CA ALA A 407 -8.68 -12.22 5.88
C ALA A 407 -9.24 -11.68 4.55
N VAL A 408 -8.34 -11.45 3.57
CA VAL A 408 -8.73 -11.00 2.22
C VAL A 408 -9.03 -12.19 1.32
N ASP A 409 -10.27 -12.30 0.88
CA ASP A 409 -10.73 -13.37 -0.01
C ASP A 409 -10.41 -13.05 -1.47
N ALA A 410 -10.86 -11.89 -1.93
CA ALA A 410 -10.86 -11.54 -3.34
C ALA A 410 -10.64 -10.04 -3.56
N TRP A 411 -9.99 -9.70 -4.67
CA TRP A 411 -9.91 -8.33 -5.15
C TRP A 411 -10.19 -8.34 -6.65
N ALA A 412 -11.43 -8.04 -7.00
CA ALA A 412 -11.84 -8.02 -8.40
C ALA A 412 -11.21 -6.81 -9.11
N PRO A 413 -10.94 -6.90 -10.43
CA PRO A 413 -10.38 -5.81 -11.21
C PRO A 413 -11.29 -4.57 -11.33
N THR A 414 -12.57 -4.73 -11.02
CA THR A 414 -13.59 -3.67 -11.01
C THR A 414 -13.78 -2.99 -9.66
N GLN A 415 -13.13 -3.48 -8.60
CA GLN A 415 -13.35 -3.01 -7.23
C GLN A 415 -12.14 -2.22 -6.74
N MET A 416 -12.36 -1.03 -6.17
CA MET A 416 -11.29 -0.19 -5.60
C MET A 416 -10.62 -0.78 -4.37
N LEU A 417 -11.40 -1.48 -3.55
CA LEU A 417 -10.95 -2.06 -2.31
C LEU A 417 -11.06 -3.59 -2.39
N PRO A 418 -10.15 -4.33 -1.74
CA PRO A 418 -10.30 -5.76 -1.57
C PRO A 418 -11.55 -6.09 -0.75
N ARG A 419 -12.11 -7.28 -0.98
CA ARG A 419 -13.16 -7.87 -0.15
C ARG A 419 -12.57 -8.96 0.73
N GLY A 420 -13.08 -9.05 1.95
CA GLY A 420 -12.68 -10.06 2.92
C GLY A 420 -13.80 -10.43 3.88
N HIS A 421 -13.45 -11.29 4.81
CA HIS A 421 -14.26 -11.67 5.95
C HIS A 421 -13.46 -11.50 7.24
N TRP A 422 -14.16 -11.24 8.33
CA TRP A 422 -13.54 -11.21 9.65
C TRP A 422 -13.41 -12.64 10.18
N THR A 423 -12.33 -12.91 10.90
CA THR A 423 -12.01 -14.24 11.45
C THR A 423 -12.14 -14.26 12.96
N GLU A 424 -11.63 -13.23 13.64
CA GLU A 424 -11.57 -13.19 15.11
C GLU A 424 -11.81 -11.78 15.65
N ILE A 425 -12.38 -11.70 16.86
CA ILE A 425 -12.45 -10.48 17.67
C ILE A 425 -11.31 -10.56 18.69
N LEU A 426 -10.36 -9.62 18.61
CA LEU A 426 -9.22 -9.57 19.52
C LEU A 426 -9.58 -8.93 20.87
N GLY A 427 -10.44 -7.90 20.85
CA GLY A 427 -10.84 -7.17 22.05
C GLY A 427 -11.38 -5.77 21.73
N ASP A 428 -11.62 -4.97 22.77
CA ASP A 428 -12.11 -3.60 22.59
C ASP A 428 -10.99 -2.66 22.14
N PHE A 429 -11.37 -1.62 21.40
CA PHE A 429 -10.46 -0.58 20.92
C PHE A 429 -9.89 0.23 22.08
N GLY A 430 -8.56 0.40 22.13
CA GLY A 430 -7.88 1.16 23.18
C GLY A 430 -7.55 0.38 24.45
N ASP A 431 -7.91 -0.91 24.52
CA ASP A 431 -7.51 -1.77 25.62
C ASP A 431 -6.03 -2.17 25.52
N THR A 432 -5.26 -1.91 26.58
CA THR A 432 -3.82 -2.22 26.64
C THR A 432 -3.52 -3.71 26.45
N LYS A 433 -4.44 -4.61 26.83
CA LYS A 433 -4.30 -6.06 26.64
C LYS A 433 -4.49 -6.50 25.18
N THR A 434 -5.18 -5.69 24.39
CA THR A 434 -5.49 -5.96 23.00
C THR A 434 -4.45 -5.33 22.06
N GLU A 435 -3.79 -4.25 22.51
CA GLU A 435 -2.82 -3.49 21.71
C GLU A 435 -1.34 -3.79 22.05
N GLY A 436 -1.07 -4.40 23.21
CA GLY A 436 0.26 -4.84 23.63
C GLY A 436 0.62 -6.21 23.10
#